data_AF-A0A1N6E217-F1
#
_entry.id   AF-A0A1N6E217-F1
#
_cell.length_a   1.000
_cell.length_b   1.000
_cell.length_c   1.000
_cell.angle_alpha   90.00
_cell.angle_beta   90.00
_cell.angle_gamma   90.00
#
_symmetry.space_group_name_H-M   'P 1'
#
loop_
_entity.id
_entity.type
_entity.pdbx_description
1 polymer ?
#
loop_
_entity_poly.entity_id
_entity_poly.type
_entity_poly.pdbx_seq_one_letter_code
_entity_poly.pdbx_strand_id
1 'polypeptide(L)'
;MADDRIRRQIAFLAAQLMYQRFETEYFTAKRKAARQLGVEYRYRPADLPSNREIRDQIQAMARMHEGEKRLEHLLDMRIEALRLMRKLTRFRPRLIGSVWTGHVRHGSDIDIHIFADSQSIVTDTLDDLALPYEVERKRIVKYGEERVFTHIHIDDRYPYELTLYPEDKAHYVFKSSITGQAIERASIAELEAFLRSENPDLDLDREVERVEDHVDRFELYRLLLLPLEGVKQNPRYHPEGDALYHSLQVFELARQERSYDEEFLLAALLHDVGKAIDPADHVLAGLQALEGTISERTETLIAHHMDALAYVNGTLGARKRVRLQQSEDFEDLMLLRELDSKGRQPGAVVCEVSEALEYIRQMADEDDLDE
;
A
#
# COMPACT_ATOMS: atom_id res chain seq x y z
N MET A 1 25.95 19.26 -31.13
CA MET A 1 26.57 18.10 -30.43
C MET A 1 26.62 18.28 -28.91
N ALA A 2 27.02 19.45 -28.37
CA ALA A 2 26.90 19.72 -26.93
C ALA A 2 25.43 19.79 -26.44
N ASP A 3 24.54 20.28 -27.31
CA ASP A 3 23.13 20.54 -26.97
C ASP A 3 22.27 19.28 -26.79
N ASP A 4 22.45 18.30 -27.67
CA ASP A 4 21.74 17.01 -27.58
C ASP A 4 22.18 16.20 -26.35
N ARG A 5 23.46 16.31 -25.96
CA ARG A 5 24.00 15.66 -24.76
C ARG A 5 23.40 16.24 -23.48
N ILE A 6 23.29 17.56 -23.41
CA ILE A 6 22.65 18.25 -22.28
C ILE A 6 21.15 17.94 -22.24
N ARG A 7 20.45 17.95 -23.39
CA ARG A 7 19.03 17.56 -23.48
C ARG A 7 18.78 16.14 -22.95
N ARG A 8 19.63 15.17 -23.33
CA ARG A 8 19.55 13.79 -22.80
C ARG A 8 19.83 13.71 -21.30
N GLN A 9 20.79 14.50 -20.80
CA GLN A 9 21.06 14.58 -19.35
C GLN A 9 19.89 15.19 -18.58
N ILE A 10 19.24 16.22 -19.10
CA ILE A 10 18.01 16.79 -18.52
C ILE A 10 16.90 15.73 -18.55
N ALA A 11 16.74 14.98 -19.65
CA ALA A 11 15.73 13.94 -19.75
C ALA A 11 15.94 12.83 -18.72
N PHE A 12 17.19 12.40 -18.53
CA PHE A 12 17.58 11.41 -17.54
C PHE A 12 17.35 11.91 -16.11
N LEU A 13 17.84 13.09 -15.74
CA LEU A 13 17.63 13.64 -14.39
C LEU A 13 16.16 13.92 -14.09
N ALA A 14 15.40 14.42 -15.07
CA ALA A 14 13.96 14.61 -14.92
C ALA A 14 13.26 13.25 -14.74
N ALA A 15 13.69 12.21 -15.45
CA ALA A 15 13.19 10.85 -15.27
C ALA A 15 13.52 10.31 -13.87
N GLN A 16 14.72 10.55 -13.33
CA GLN A 16 15.06 10.16 -11.95
C GLN A 16 14.20 10.88 -10.90
N LEU A 17 14.03 12.21 -11.05
CA LEU A 17 13.19 12.99 -10.14
C LEU A 17 11.73 12.49 -10.12
N MET A 18 11.21 12.10 -11.28
CA MET A 18 9.87 11.54 -11.39
C MET A 18 9.81 10.09 -10.90
N TYR A 19 10.84 9.28 -11.19
CA TYR A 19 10.94 7.90 -10.73
C TYR A 19 10.93 7.81 -9.20
N GLN A 20 11.66 8.71 -8.53
CA GLN A 20 11.80 8.78 -7.08
C GLN A 20 10.70 9.63 -6.41
N ARG A 21 9.62 9.98 -7.14
CA ARG A 21 8.48 10.79 -6.67
C ARG A 21 8.82 12.17 -6.08
N PHE A 22 10.01 12.70 -6.32
CA PHE A 22 10.32 14.08 -5.95
C PHE A 22 9.52 15.10 -6.77
N GLU A 23 8.99 14.69 -7.93
CA GLU A 23 8.15 15.49 -8.81
C GLU A 23 7.09 14.66 -9.53
N THR A 24 5.84 15.10 -9.49
CA THR A 24 4.71 14.47 -10.22
C THR A 24 4.47 15.12 -11.59
N GLU A 25 4.92 16.38 -11.78
CA GLU A 25 4.71 17.13 -13.02
C GLU A 25 5.97 17.17 -13.91
N TYR A 26 5.84 16.69 -15.16
CA TYR A 26 6.92 16.69 -16.16
C TYR A 26 7.59 18.07 -16.36
N PHE A 27 6.81 19.15 -16.32
CA PHE A 27 7.35 20.49 -16.53
C PHE A 27 8.24 20.94 -15.36
N THR A 28 7.79 20.67 -14.14
CA THR A 28 8.53 20.96 -12.90
C THR A 28 9.79 20.10 -12.81
N ALA A 29 9.68 18.81 -13.15
CA ALA A 29 10.81 17.89 -13.24
C ALA A 29 11.90 18.36 -14.22
N LYS A 30 11.52 18.79 -15.44
CA LYS A 30 12.45 19.37 -16.43
C LYS A 30 13.19 20.59 -15.89
N ARG A 31 12.47 21.50 -15.24
CA ARG A 31 13.03 22.75 -14.73
C ARG A 31 14.02 22.48 -13.59
N LYS A 32 13.67 21.58 -12.65
CA LYS A 32 14.58 21.16 -11.58
C LYS A 32 15.82 20.45 -12.12
N ALA A 33 15.66 19.54 -13.09
CA ALA A 33 16.78 18.87 -13.75
C ALA A 33 17.72 19.86 -14.47
N ALA A 34 17.18 20.82 -15.21
CA ALA A 34 17.97 21.86 -15.88
C ALA A 34 18.72 22.77 -14.88
N ARG A 35 18.10 23.07 -13.73
CA ARG A 35 18.72 23.84 -12.65
C ARG A 35 19.85 23.08 -11.97
N GLN A 36 19.67 21.80 -11.68
CA GLN A 36 20.71 20.94 -11.10
C GLN A 36 21.95 20.83 -12.01
N LEU A 37 21.75 20.87 -13.33
CA LEU A 37 22.83 20.89 -14.31
C LEU A 37 23.45 22.28 -14.53
N GLY A 38 22.98 23.32 -13.84
CA GLY A 38 23.51 24.68 -13.95
C GLY A 38 23.20 25.39 -15.28
N VAL A 39 22.17 24.93 -16.01
CA VAL A 39 21.84 25.41 -17.37
C VAL A 39 20.56 26.24 -17.45
N GLU A 40 19.96 26.61 -16.32
CA GLU A 40 18.66 27.29 -16.17
C GLU A 40 18.50 28.56 -17.01
N TYR A 41 19.59 29.30 -17.28
CA TYR A 41 19.58 30.57 -18.02
C TYR A 41 19.92 30.46 -19.52
N ARG A 42 20.26 29.27 -20.01
CA ARG A 42 20.75 29.08 -21.39
C ARG A 42 19.70 28.61 -22.40
N TYR A 43 18.50 28.21 -21.97
CA TYR A 43 17.58 27.45 -22.81
C TYR A 43 16.17 28.03 -22.93
N ARG A 44 15.62 27.97 -24.15
CA ARG A 44 14.21 28.28 -24.44
C ARG A 44 13.37 27.01 -24.23
N PRO A 45 12.04 27.10 -24.02
CA PRO A 45 11.18 25.92 -23.80
C PRO A 45 11.25 24.83 -24.90
N ALA A 46 11.66 25.21 -26.12
CA ALA A 46 11.83 24.30 -27.25
C ALA A 46 13.11 23.42 -27.16
N ASP A 47 14.06 23.79 -26.31
CA ASP A 47 15.35 23.10 -26.14
C ASP A 47 15.30 22.07 -25.00
N LEU A 48 14.22 22.05 -24.21
CA LEU A 48 13.96 21.06 -23.19
C LEU A 48 13.51 19.73 -23.81
N PRO A 49 13.79 18.58 -23.17
CA PRO A 49 13.29 17.30 -23.64
C PRO A 49 11.76 17.29 -23.64
N SER A 50 11.18 16.58 -24.60
CA SER A 50 9.74 16.29 -24.64
C SER A 50 9.32 15.39 -23.49
N ASN A 51 8.04 15.40 -23.14
CA ASN A 51 7.53 14.46 -22.12
C ASN A 51 7.71 13.00 -22.56
N ARG A 52 7.69 12.74 -23.88
CA ARG A 52 7.99 11.44 -24.46
C ARG A 52 9.42 10.99 -24.15
N GLU A 53 10.41 11.84 -24.41
CA GLU A 53 11.82 11.50 -24.10
C GLU A 53 12.05 11.20 -22.63
N ILE A 54 11.39 11.95 -21.73
CA ILE A 54 11.46 11.66 -20.30
C ILE A 54 10.82 10.32 -20.01
N ARG A 55 9.60 10.06 -20.51
CA ARG A 55 8.92 8.77 -20.34
C ARG A 55 9.81 7.61 -20.79
N ASP A 56 10.41 7.70 -21.98
CA ASP A 56 11.29 6.67 -22.53
C ASP A 56 12.48 6.39 -21.57
N GLN A 57 13.03 7.43 -20.93
CA GLN A 57 14.06 7.28 -19.89
C GLN A 57 13.52 6.65 -18.61
N ILE A 58 12.34 7.07 -18.13
CA ILE A 58 11.76 6.44 -16.93
C ILE A 58 11.44 4.95 -17.21
N GLN A 59 11.00 4.60 -18.42
CA GLN A 59 10.80 3.22 -18.85
C GLN A 59 12.12 2.43 -18.87
N ALA A 60 13.19 3.01 -19.41
CA ALA A 60 14.51 2.38 -19.40
C ALA A 60 15.03 2.16 -17.97
N MET A 61 14.80 3.11 -17.06
CA MET A 61 15.19 3.01 -15.65
C MET A 61 14.45 1.89 -14.91
N ALA A 62 13.13 1.78 -15.10
CA ALA A 62 12.34 0.69 -14.52
C ALA A 62 12.81 -0.68 -15.04
N ARG A 63 13.05 -0.80 -16.35
CA ARG A 63 13.56 -2.05 -16.95
C ARG A 63 14.93 -2.47 -16.41
N MET A 64 15.78 -1.51 -16.02
CA MET A 64 17.11 -1.81 -15.48
C MET A 64 17.11 -2.18 -14.00
N HIS A 65 16.12 -1.72 -13.21
CA HIS A 65 16.08 -1.93 -11.76
C HIS A 65 15.16 -3.07 -11.31
N GLU A 66 14.11 -3.43 -12.06
CA GLU A 66 12.96 -4.13 -11.46
C GLU A 66 12.65 -5.57 -11.99
N GLY A 67 13.52 -6.20 -12.79
CA GLY A 67 13.55 -7.68 -12.97
C GLY A 67 12.23 -8.44 -13.25
N GLU A 68 12.19 -9.73 -12.88
CA GLU A 68 11.00 -10.61 -12.95
C GLU A 68 9.92 -10.22 -11.93
N LYS A 69 10.31 -9.73 -10.74
CA LYS A 69 9.40 -9.25 -9.66
C LYS A 69 8.44 -8.16 -10.11
N ARG A 70 8.80 -7.34 -11.11
CA ARG A 70 7.89 -6.34 -11.70
C ARG A 70 6.73 -6.96 -12.49
N LEU A 71 6.95 -8.11 -13.11
CA LEU A 71 5.92 -8.79 -13.90
C LEU A 71 4.86 -9.39 -12.97
N GLU A 72 5.29 -9.95 -11.83
CA GLU A 72 4.42 -10.44 -10.74
C GLU A 72 3.61 -9.28 -10.12
N HIS A 73 4.28 -8.22 -9.67
CA HIS A 73 3.58 -7.05 -9.12
C HIS A 73 2.60 -6.40 -10.11
N LEU A 74 2.97 -6.34 -11.40
CA LEU A 74 2.08 -5.86 -12.46
C LEU A 74 0.88 -6.79 -12.68
N LEU A 75 1.07 -8.10 -12.56
CA LEU A 75 0.00 -9.09 -12.65
C LEU A 75 -0.97 -8.91 -11.49
N ASP A 76 -0.48 -8.76 -10.26
CA ASP A 76 -1.30 -8.52 -9.07
C ASP A 76 -2.15 -7.26 -9.21
N MET A 77 -1.54 -6.13 -9.60
CA MET A 77 -2.27 -4.89 -9.85
C MET A 77 -3.34 -5.04 -10.95
N ARG A 78 -3.12 -5.91 -11.94
CA ARG A 78 -4.11 -6.17 -13.01
C ARG A 78 -5.26 -7.05 -12.53
N ILE A 79 -5.00 -8.01 -11.64
CA ILE A 79 -6.05 -8.83 -11.00
C ILE A 79 -6.90 -7.96 -10.09
N GLU A 80 -6.28 -7.09 -9.30
CA GLU A 80 -6.95 -6.09 -8.46
C GLU A 80 -7.81 -5.13 -9.29
N ALA A 81 -7.24 -4.58 -10.36
CA ALA A 81 -8.00 -3.78 -11.32
C ALA A 81 -9.22 -4.55 -11.85
N LEU A 82 -9.05 -5.82 -12.22
CA LEU A 82 -10.14 -6.65 -12.73
C LEU A 82 -11.23 -6.87 -11.68
N ARG A 83 -10.87 -7.12 -10.41
CA ARG A 83 -11.80 -7.25 -9.27
C ARG A 83 -12.68 -6.01 -9.15
N LEU A 84 -12.09 -4.83 -9.04
CA LEU A 84 -12.85 -3.59 -8.90
C LEU A 84 -13.67 -3.28 -10.17
N MET A 85 -13.11 -3.52 -11.36
CA MET A 85 -13.83 -3.32 -12.62
C MET A 85 -15.06 -4.23 -12.72
N ARG A 86 -15.00 -5.48 -12.25
CA ARG A 86 -16.16 -6.39 -12.19
C ARG A 86 -17.25 -5.85 -11.26
N LYS A 87 -16.88 -5.35 -10.08
CA LYS A 87 -17.83 -4.69 -9.13
C LYS A 87 -18.46 -3.43 -9.72
N LEU A 88 -17.70 -2.67 -10.52
CA LEU A 88 -18.14 -1.44 -11.17
C LEU A 88 -18.69 -1.65 -12.60
N THR A 89 -19.00 -2.89 -13.01
CA THR A 89 -19.41 -3.23 -14.40
C THR A 89 -20.51 -2.31 -14.95
N ARG A 90 -21.45 -1.88 -14.09
CA ARG A 90 -22.56 -0.98 -14.46
C ARG A 90 -22.10 0.37 -15.05
N PHE A 91 -20.88 0.81 -14.72
CA PHE A 91 -20.28 2.07 -15.19
C PHE A 91 -19.33 1.90 -16.36
N ARG A 92 -19.31 0.72 -16.99
CA ARG A 92 -18.47 0.38 -18.15
C ARG A 92 -16.99 0.74 -17.95
N PRO A 93 -16.35 0.26 -16.87
CA PRO A 93 -15.01 0.70 -16.51
C PRO A 93 -13.99 0.38 -17.61
N ARG A 94 -12.97 1.21 -17.70
CA ARG A 94 -11.85 1.08 -18.63
C ARG A 94 -10.54 1.31 -17.89
N LEU A 95 -9.74 0.26 -17.77
CA LEU A 95 -8.38 0.35 -17.22
C LEU A 95 -7.52 1.18 -18.17
N ILE A 96 -6.77 2.13 -17.63
CA ILE A 96 -5.83 2.96 -18.39
C ILE A 96 -4.48 3.01 -17.65
N GLY A 97 -3.61 3.92 -18.07
CA GLY A 97 -2.44 4.27 -17.28
C GLY A 97 -1.35 3.21 -17.24
N SER A 98 -0.59 3.22 -16.14
CA SER A 98 0.63 2.44 -15.98
C SER A 98 0.36 0.93 -15.91
N VAL A 99 -0.74 0.53 -15.26
CA VAL A 99 -1.17 -0.86 -15.06
C VAL A 99 -1.58 -1.53 -16.37
N TRP A 100 -2.33 -0.82 -17.23
CA TRP A 100 -2.65 -1.35 -18.55
C TRP A 100 -1.41 -1.43 -19.44
N THR A 101 -0.67 -0.33 -19.56
CA THR A 101 0.47 -0.23 -20.49
C THR A 101 1.72 -1.02 -20.04
N GLY A 102 1.71 -1.61 -18.84
CA GLY A 102 2.83 -2.39 -18.29
C GLY A 102 3.99 -1.53 -17.81
N HIS A 103 3.72 -0.26 -17.47
CA HIS A 103 4.72 0.73 -17.04
C HIS A 103 4.62 1.08 -15.55
N VAL A 104 4.13 0.14 -14.74
CA VAL A 104 4.07 0.23 -13.27
C VAL A 104 5.46 0.43 -12.67
N ARG A 105 5.47 1.19 -11.57
CA ARG A 105 6.59 1.52 -10.66
C ARG A 105 6.09 1.39 -9.22
N HIS A 106 7.01 1.33 -8.26
CA HIS A 106 6.65 1.35 -6.84
C HIS A 106 5.68 2.50 -6.48
N GLY A 107 4.56 2.14 -5.82
CA GLY A 107 3.45 3.01 -5.40
C GLY A 107 2.51 3.49 -6.52
N SER A 108 2.55 2.89 -7.71
CA SER A 108 1.64 3.29 -8.81
C SER A 108 0.19 3.10 -8.40
N ASP A 109 -0.67 3.97 -8.91
CA ASP A 109 -2.12 3.89 -8.79
C ASP A 109 -2.75 3.07 -9.92
N ILE A 110 -3.93 2.53 -9.65
CA ILE A 110 -4.78 1.87 -10.63
C ILE A 110 -5.75 2.90 -11.21
N ASP A 111 -5.42 3.43 -12.39
CA ASP A 111 -6.22 4.40 -13.11
C ASP A 111 -7.40 3.75 -13.87
N ILE A 112 -8.65 4.11 -13.54
CA ILE A 112 -9.84 3.59 -14.22
C ILE A 112 -10.74 4.74 -14.67
N HIS A 113 -11.11 4.73 -15.95
CA HIS A 113 -12.19 5.58 -16.44
C HIS A 113 -13.54 4.90 -16.21
N ILE A 114 -14.49 5.63 -15.64
CA ILE A 114 -15.89 5.19 -15.45
C ILE A 114 -16.86 6.16 -16.10
N PHE A 115 -18.03 5.67 -16.47
CA PHE A 115 -19.04 6.43 -17.23
C PHE A 115 -20.38 6.42 -16.49
N ALA A 116 -20.78 7.59 -15.99
CA ALA A 116 -22.07 7.83 -15.36
C ALA A 116 -22.46 9.30 -15.43
N ASP A 117 -23.75 9.59 -15.59
CA ASP A 117 -24.27 10.97 -15.60
C ASP A 117 -24.49 11.55 -14.19
N SER A 118 -24.45 10.71 -13.16
CA SER A 118 -24.53 11.14 -11.76
C SER A 118 -23.38 10.57 -10.93
N GLN A 119 -22.66 11.46 -10.24
CA GLN A 119 -21.66 11.08 -9.26
C GLN A 119 -22.26 10.29 -8.10
N SER A 120 -23.49 10.62 -7.67
CA SER A 120 -24.12 9.99 -6.49
C SER A 120 -24.28 8.49 -6.68
N ILE A 121 -24.68 8.06 -7.88
CA ILE A 121 -24.86 6.63 -8.17
C ILE A 121 -23.52 5.90 -8.05
N VAL A 122 -22.41 6.54 -8.41
CA VAL A 122 -21.07 5.95 -8.25
C VAL A 122 -20.74 5.80 -6.76
N THR A 123 -20.84 6.88 -5.99
CA THR A 123 -20.52 6.90 -4.56
C THR A 123 -21.40 5.93 -3.76
N ASP A 124 -22.70 5.86 -4.05
CA ASP A 124 -23.61 4.87 -3.42
C ASP A 124 -23.14 3.43 -3.68
N THR A 125 -22.59 3.13 -4.87
CA THR A 125 -21.99 1.80 -5.14
C THR A 125 -20.78 1.53 -4.27
N LEU A 126 -19.94 2.55 -4.06
CA LEU A 126 -18.70 2.39 -3.30
C LEU A 126 -19.03 2.22 -1.81
N ASP A 127 -20.05 2.93 -1.32
CA ASP A 127 -20.60 2.77 0.02
C ASP A 127 -21.16 1.35 0.23
N ASP A 128 -21.94 0.82 -0.73
CA ASP A 128 -22.46 -0.55 -0.72
C ASP A 128 -21.34 -1.62 -0.70
N LEU A 129 -20.18 -1.29 -1.28
CA LEU A 129 -18.98 -2.13 -1.30
C LEU A 129 -18.07 -1.91 -0.08
N ALA A 130 -18.44 -1.00 0.83
CA ALA A 130 -17.65 -0.58 1.99
C ALA A 130 -16.21 -0.10 1.66
N LEU A 131 -16.04 0.55 0.50
CA LEU A 131 -14.75 1.08 0.06
C LEU A 131 -14.58 2.54 0.49
N PRO A 132 -13.56 2.90 1.30
CA PRO A 132 -13.26 4.29 1.63
C PRO A 132 -12.86 5.09 0.39
N TYR A 133 -13.40 6.30 0.23
CA TYR A 133 -13.04 7.16 -0.91
C TYR A 133 -13.02 8.66 -0.58
N GLU A 134 -12.25 9.39 -1.38
CA GLU A 134 -12.23 10.85 -1.41
C GLU A 134 -12.60 11.37 -2.81
N VAL A 135 -13.41 12.44 -2.87
CA VAL A 135 -13.81 13.04 -4.15
C VAL A 135 -13.08 14.36 -4.39
N GLU A 136 -12.29 14.40 -5.45
CA GLU A 136 -11.59 15.60 -5.91
C GLU A 136 -12.27 16.17 -7.16
N ARG A 137 -12.50 17.49 -7.17
CA ARG A 137 -13.07 18.21 -8.32
C ARG A 137 -12.08 19.22 -8.87
N LYS A 138 -11.54 18.94 -10.04
CA LYS A 138 -10.57 19.83 -10.71
C LYS A 138 -11.24 20.63 -11.82
N ARG A 139 -11.28 21.94 -11.66
CA ARG A 139 -11.73 22.87 -12.70
C ARG A 139 -10.59 23.19 -13.65
N ILE A 140 -10.74 22.82 -14.92
CA ILE A 140 -9.77 23.09 -15.98
C ILE A 140 -10.45 23.96 -17.04
N VAL A 141 -9.88 25.14 -17.28
CA VAL A 141 -10.26 26.01 -18.39
C VAL A 141 -9.32 25.73 -19.56
N LYS A 142 -9.85 25.16 -20.64
CA LYS A 142 -9.06 24.87 -21.86
C LYS A 142 -9.80 25.38 -23.09
N TYR A 143 -9.15 26.23 -23.89
CA TYR A 143 -9.73 26.87 -25.08
C TYR A 143 -11.03 27.67 -24.82
N GLY A 144 -11.18 28.27 -23.63
CA GLY A 144 -12.36 29.05 -23.27
C GLY A 144 -13.58 28.23 -22.82
N GLU A 145 -13.47 26.90 -22.81
CA GLU A 145 -14.45 26.02 -22.17
C GLU A 145 -13.98 25.65 -20.76
N GLU A 146 -14.83 25.89 -19.76
CA GLU A 146 -14.65 25.38 -18.40
C GLU A 146 -15.14 23.93 -18.35
N ARG A 147 -14.24 23.01 -17.95
CA ARG A 147 -14.58 21.61 -17.72
C ARG A 147 -14.22 21.24 -16.28
N VAL A 148 -15.18 20.64 -15.58
CA VAL A 148 -14.97 20.05 -14.27
C VAL A 148 -14.65 18.58 -14.48
N PHE A 149 -13.49 18.16 -14.00
CA PHE A 149 -13.13 16.74 -13.91
C PHE A 149 -13.37 16.30 -12.48
N THR A 150 -14.06 15.16 -12.33
CA THR A 150 -14.32 14.54 -11.03
C THR A 150 -13.46 13.29 -10.95
N HIS A 151 -12.57 13.27 -9.97
CA HIS A 151 -11.71 12.15 -9.63
C HIS A 151 -12.19 11.60 -8.29
N ILE A 152 -12.31 10.28 -8.19
CA ILE A 152 -12.66 9.58 -6.95
C ILE A 152 -11.47 8.71 -6.62
N HIS A 153 -10.79 9.02 -5.51
CA HIS A 153 -9.64 8.29 -5.01
C HIS A 153 -10.16 7.24 -4.02
N ILE A 154 -9.86 5.98 -4.24
CA ILE A 154 -10.27 4.88 -3.34
C ILE A 154 -9.02 4.34 -2.66
N ASP A 155 -9.12 4.18 -1.34
CA ASP A 155 -8.10 3.55 -0.51
C ASP A 155 -8.48 2.09 -0.28
N ASP A 156 -7.62 1.19 -0.75
CA ASP A 156 -7.76 -0.28 -0.73
C ASP A 156 -6.31 -0.85 -0.81
N ARG A 157 -6.13 -2.14 -1.10
CA ARG A 157 -4.80 -2.76 -1.23
C ARG A 157 -3.85 -1.97 -2.15
N TYR A 158 -4.38 -1.42 -3.24
CA TYR A 158 -3.70 -0.42 -4.06
C TYR A 158 -4.56 0.84 -4.16
N PRO A 159 -3.94 2.03 -4.26
CA PRO A 159 -4.69 3.25 -4.51
C PRO A 159 -5.33 3.21 -5.90
N TYR A 160 -6.64 3.47 -5.98
CA TYR A 160 -7.34 3.60 -7.26
C TYR A 160 -7.68 5.07 -7.53
N GLU A 161 -7.48 5.51 -8.77
CA GLU A 161 -7.98 6.80 -9.26
C GLU A 161 -9.09 6.56 -10.29
N LEU A 162 -10.34 6.83 -9.90
CA LEU A 162 -11.48 6.77 -10.82
C LEU A 162 -11.72 8.13 -11.45
N THR A 163 -11.57 8.24 -12.77
CA THR A 163 -11.98 9.45 -13.51
C THR A 163 -13.40 9.29 -14.05
N LEU A 164 -14.31 10.14 -13.59
CA LEU A 164 -15.72 10.12 -14.00
C LEU A 164 -15.98 10.93 -15.27
N TYR A 165 -16.58 10.27 -16.27
CA TYR A 165 -17.09 10.90 -17.49
C TYR A 165 -18.60 10.70 -17.65
N PRO A 166 -19.30 11.62 -18.35
CA PRO A 166 -20.68 11.40 -18.78
C PRO A 166 -20.83 10.15 -19.66
N GLU A 167 -22.02 9.56 -19.66
CA GLU A 167 -22.27 8.27 -20.32
C GLU A 167 -22.11 8.35 -21.85
N ASP A 168 -22.44 9.49 -22.45
CA ASP A 168 -22.30 9.76 -23.88
C ASP A 168 -20.83 9.69 -24.40
N LYS A 169 -19.85 9.78 -23.49
CA LYS A 169 -18.42 9.70 -23.80
C LYS A 169 -17.83 8.31 -23.66
N ALA A 170 -18.63 7.27 -23.39
CA ALA A 170 -18.14 5.88 -23.29
C ALA A 170 -17.33 5.44 -24.52
N HIS A 171 -17.75 5.87 -25.72
CA HIS A 171 -17.07 5.56 -26.98
C HIS A 171 -16.06 6.63 -27.42
N TYR A 172 -15.98 7.75 -26.71
CA TYR A 172 -15.06 8.84 -27.06
C TYR A 172 -13.61 8.38 -26.89
N VAL A 173 -12.77 8.71 -27.87
CA VAL A 173 -11.34 8.43 -27.83
C VAL A 173 -10.62 9.61 -27.20
N PHE A 174 -10.32 9.47 -25.91
CA PHE A 174 -9.55 10.47 -25.18
C PHE A 174 -8.11 10.52 -25.69
N LYS A 175 -7.52 11.71 -25.70
CA LYS A 175 -6.10 11.90 -26.03
C LYS A 175 -5.32 12.13 -24.74
N SER A 176 -4.20 11.42 -24.61
CA SER A 176 -3.28 11.62 -23.49
C SER A 176 -2.79 13.05 -23.49
N SER A 177 -2.86 13.72 -22.33
CA SER A 177 -2.28 15.05 -22.11
C SER A 177 -0.76 15.06 -22.26
N ILE A 178 -0.12 13.89 -22.21
CA ILE A 178 1.33 13.72 -22.23
C ILE A 178 1.85 13.41 -23.65
N THR A 179 1.20 12.50 -24.40
CA THR A 179 1.62 12.14 -25.78
C THR A 179 0.83 12.83 -26.88
N GLY A 180 -0.38 13.32 -26.59
CA GLY A 180 -1.33 13.77 -27.61
C GLY A 180 -1.95 12.63 -28.44
N GLN A 181 -1.55 11.38 -28.21
CA GLN A 181 -2.10 10.18 -28.86
C GLN A 181 -3.33 9.67 -28.12
N ALA A 182 -4.10 8.78 -28.75
CA ALA A 182 -5.21 8.09 -28.09
C ALA A 182 -4.74 7.40 -26.81
N ILE A 183 -5.48 7.56 -25.72
CA ILE A 183 -5.21 6.86 -24.46
C ILE A 183 -5.48 5.37 -24.70
N GLU A 184 -4.45 4.56 -24.48
CA GLU A 184 -4.59 3.10 -24.44
C GLU A 184 -5.49 2.73 -23.26
N ARG A 185 -6.52 1.94 -23.53
CA ARG A 185 -7.52 1.54 -22.55
C ARG A 185 -7.96 0.10 -22.79
N ALA A 186 -8.29 -0.61 -21.73
CA ALA A 186 -8.86 -1.94 -21.79
C ALA A 186 -10.22 -2.00 -21.09
N SER A 187 -11.19 -2.61 -21.76
CA SER A 187 -12.40 -3.14 -21.14
C SER A 187 -12.10 -4.38 -20.30
N ILE A 188 -13.08 -4.79 -19.47
CA ILE A 188 -13.02 -6.04 -18.69
C ILE A 188 -12.65 -7.22 -19.62
N ALA A 189 -13.35 -7.37 -20.74
CA ALA A 189 -13.12 -8.46 -21.68
C ALA A 189 -11.72 -8.41 -22.33
N GLU A 190 -11.22 -7.21 -22.65
CA GLU A 190 -9.87 -7.03 -23.21
C GLU A 190 -8.79 -7.35 -22.16
N LEU A 191 -8.98 -6.92 -20.90
CA LEU A 191 -8.06 -7.21 -19.81
C LEU A 191 -8.04 -8.71 -19.49
N GLU A 192 -9.19 -9.36 -19.40
CA GLU A 192 -9.27 -10.81 -19.19
C GLU A 192 -8.61 -11.59 -20.34
N ALA A 193 -8.90 -11.23 -21.59
CA ALA A 193 -8.29 -11.88 -22.74
C ALA A 193 -6.77 -11.72 -22.74
N PHE A 194 -6.29 -10.53 -22.39
CA PHE A 194 -4.86 -10.24 -22.24
C PHE A 194 -4.24 -11.10 -21.12
N LEU A 195 -4.84 -11.14 -19.93
CA LEU A 195 -4.34 -11.92 -18.80
C LEU A 195 -4.31 -13.43 -19.10
N ARG A 196 -5.34 -13.99 -19.73
CA ARG A 196 -5.35 -15.40 -20.17
C ARG A 196 -4.29 -15.69 -21.24
N SER A 197 -3.94 -14.71 -22.08
CA SER A 197 -2.94 -14.88 -23.11
C SER A 197 -1.50 -14.86 -22.57
N GLU A 198 -1.24 -14.01 -21.58
CA GLU A 198 0.08 -13.89 -20.94
C GLU A 198 0.31 -15.00 -19.89
N ASN A 199 -0.75 -15.46 -19.22
CA ASN A 199 -0.69 -16.47 -18.18
C ASN A 199 -1.74 -17.58 -18.42
N PRO A 200 -1.50 -18.52 -19.36
CA PRO A 200 -2.48 -19.53 -19.75
C PRO A 200 -2.87 -20.52 -18.64
N ASP A 201 -1.96 -20.74 -17.68
CA ASP A 201 -2.17 -21.67 -16.56
C ASP A 201 -2.85 -21.01 -15.35
N LEU A 202 -3.07 -19.69 -15.39
CA LEU A 202 -3.68 -18.92 -14.31
C LEU A 202 -5.21 -19.02 -14.35
N ASP A 203 -5.80 -19.54 -13.26
CA ASP A 203 -7.25 -19.50 -13.06
C ASP A 203 -7.69 -18.10 -12.59
N LEU A 204 -7.99 -17.23 -13.55
CA LEU A 204 -8.35 -15.84 -13.26
C LEU A 204 -9.55 -15.68 -12.34
N ASP A 205 -10.54 -16.56 -12.42
CA ASP A 205 -11.73 -16.42 -11.58
C ASP A 205 -11.38 -16.78 -10.14
N ARG A 206 -10.58 -17.82 -9.94
CA ARG A 206 -10.02 -18.16 -8.62
C ARG A 206 -9.11 -17.07 -8.06
N GLU A 207 -8.28 -16.43 -8.89
CA GLU A 207 -7.42 -15.34 -8.42
C GLU A 207 -8.22 -14.09 -8.05
N VAL A 208 -9.25 -13.73 -8.84
CA VAL A 208 -10.14 -12.62 -8.49
C VAL A 208 -10.91 -12.94 -7.20
N GLU A 209 -11.38 -14.17 -7.03
CA GLU A 209 -12.01 -14.64 -5.78
C GLU A 209 -11.02 -14.60 -4.61
N ARG A 210 -9.77 -15.04 -4.78
CA ARG A 210 -8.72 -14.97 -3.75
C ARG A 210 -8.50 -13.53 -3.27
N VAL A 211 -8.45 -12.59 -4.20
CA VAL A 211 -8.27 -11.16 -3.91
C VAL A 211 -9.56 -10.51 -3.36
N GLU A 212 -10.72 -11.07 -3.67
CA GLU A 212 -12.02 -10.63 -3.12
C GLU A 212 -12.28 -11.15 -1.70
N ASP A 213 -11.88 -12.40 -1.42
CA ASP A 213 -12.01 -13.09 -0.14
C ASP A 213 -10.86 -12.78 0.83
N HIS A 214 -9.79 -12.13 0.36
CA HIS A 214 -8.80 -11.56 1.24
C HIS A 214 -9.46 -10.43 2.03
N VAL A 215 -10.03 -10.77 3.20
CA VAL A 215 -10.14 -9.82 4.30
C VAL A 215 -8.78 -9.18 4.38
N ASP A 216 -8.68 -7.89 4.03
CA ASP A 216 -7.45 -7.15 4.21
C ASP A 216 -7.10 -7.29 5.69
N ARG A 217 -6.19 -8.24 5.99
CA ARG A 217 -5.88 -8.62 7.37
C ARG A 217 -5.40 -7.39 8.14
N PHE A 218 -4.81 -6.43 7.44
CA PHE A 218 -4.40 -5.15 8.00
C PHE A 218 -5.58 -4.23 8.34
N GLU A 219 -6.70 -4.27 7.63
CA GLU A 219 -7.91 -3.56 8.04
C GLU A 219 -8.54 -4.22 9.29
N LEU A 220 -8.53 -5.56 9.38
CA LEU A 220 -8.87 -6.24 10.63
C LEU A 220 -7.95 -5.80 11.77
N TYR A 221 -6.63 -5.81 11.57
CA TYR A 221 -5.66 -5.37 12.57
C TYR A 221 -5.90 -3.93 12.99
N ARG A 222 -6.20 -3.04 12.04
CA ARG A 222 -6.57 -1.65 12.30
C ARG A 222 -7.80 -1.55 13.19
N LEU A 223 -8.87 -2.30 12.87
CA LEU A 223 -10.10 -2.34 13.68
C LEU A 223 -9.87 -2.87 15.10
N LEU A 224 -8.88 -3.75 15.29
CA LEU A 224 -8.49 -4.27 16.60
C LEU A 224 -7.56 -3.31 17.38
N LEU A 225 -6.73 -2.55 16.68
CA LEU A 225 -5.78 -1.60 17.29
C LEU A 225 -6.46 -0.31 17.74
N LEU A 226 -7.32 0.31 16.92
CA LEU A 226 -7.92 1.62 17.22
C LEU A 226 -8.65 1.68 18.58
N PRO A 227 -9.44 0.66 19.01
CA PRO A 227 -10.08 0.66 20.32
C PRO A 227 -9.11 0.72 21.52
N LEU A 228 -7.84 0.31 21.35
CA LEU A 228 -6.86 0.30 22.42
C LEU A 228 -6.51 1.71 22.94
N GLU A 229 -6.75 2.77 22.17
CA GLU A 229 -6.54 4.16 22.60
C GLU A 229 -7.40 4.51 23.84
N GLY A 230 -8.60 3.92 23.90
CA GLY A 230 -9.53 4.04 25.01
C GLY A 230 -9.17 3.19 26.24
N VAL A 231 -8.25 2.22 26.09
CA VAL A 231 -7.93 1.25 27.14
C VAL A 231 -6.79 1.75 28.02
N LYS A 232 -7.14 2.49 29.08
CA LYS A 232 -6.16 3.00 30.05
C LYS A 232 -5.49 1.87 30.84
N GLN A 233 -4.17 1.85 30.79
CA GLN A 233 -3.36 0.89 31.54
C GLN A 233 -3.12 1.37 32.98
N ASN A 234 -2.70 0.45 33.84
CA ASN A 234 -2.37 0.78 35.22
C ASN A 234 -1.10 1.66 35.27
N PRO A 235 -1.18 2.92 35.76
CA PRO A 235 -0.06 3.85 35.73
C PRO A 235 1.18 3.40 36.51
N ARG A 236 1.02 2.45 37.44
CA ARG A 236 2.15 1.87 38.19
C ARG A 236 3.05 0.99 37.32
N TYR A 237 2.45 0.27 36.38
CA TYR A 237 3.14 -0.70 35.53
C TYR A 237 3.32 -0.22 34.10
N HIS A 238 2.45 0.70 33.67
CA HIS A 238 2.37 1.29 32.34
C HIS A 238 2.22 2.82 32.48
N PRO A 239 3.30 3.54 32.83
CA PRO A 239 3.28 4.99 32.99
C PRO A 239 3.03 5.75 31.68
N GLU A 240 3.14 5.09 30.53
CA GLU A 240 2.95 5.63 29.18
C GLU A 240 1.50 5.99 28.86
N GLY A 241 0.51 5.33 29.46
CA GLY A 241 -0.91 5.70 29.31
C GLY A 241 -1.81 4.56 28.84
N ASP A 242 -2.23 4.60 27.57
CA ASP A 242 -3.14 3.60 26.98
C ASP A 242 -2.42 2.48 26.23
N ALA A 243 -3.17 1.41 25.95
CA ALA A 243 -2.67 0.21 25.32
C ALA A 243 -2.25 0.41 23.86
N LEU A 244 -2.86 1.35 23.13
CA LEU A 244 -2.48 1.63 21.74
C LEU A 244 -1.08 2.24 21.72
N TYR A 245 -0.89 3.28 22.53
CA TYR A 245 0.41 3.93 22.65
C TYR A 245 1.50 2.97 23.13
N HIS A 246 1.17 2.06 24.05
CA HIS A 246 2.08 0.98 24.44
C HIS A 246 2.45 0.07 23.25
N SER A 247 1.47 -0.44 22.53
CA SER A 247 1.68 -1.37 21.40
C SER A 247 2.56 -0.74 20.31
N LEU A 248 2.34 0.54 19.99
CA LEU A 248 3.16 1.28 19.02
C LEU A 248 4.61 1.49 19.50
N GLN A 249 4.85 1.68 20.80
CA GLN A 249 6.21 1.73 21.34
C GLN A 249 6.92 0.37 21.20
N VAL A 250 6.21 -0.72 21.51
CA VAL A 250 6.77 -2.08 21.40
C VAL A 250 7.08 -2.41 19.94
N PHE A 251 6.19 -2.04 19.01
CA PHE A 251 6.42 -2.16 17.57
C PHE A 251 7.64 -1.37 17.10
N GLU A 252 7.80 -0.11 17.50
CA GLU A 252 8.96 0.71 17.11
C GLU A 252 10.29 0.12 17.60
N LEU A 253 10.30 -0.42 18.82
CA LEU A 253 11.47 -1.11 19.37
C LEU A 253 11.74 -2.41 18.63
N ALA A 254 10.70 -3.18 18.30
CA ALA A 254 10.81 -4.40 17.52
C ALA A 254 11.36 -4.12 16.11
N ARG A 255 10.88 -3.05 15.47
CA ARG A 255 11.36 -2.59 14.15
C ARG A 255 12.84 -2.26 14.15
N GLN A 256 13.38 -1.74 15.25
CA GLN A 256 14.81 -1.44 15.38
C GLN A 256 15.67 -2.70 15.54
N GLU A 257 15.14 -3.75 16.18
CA GLU A 257 15.87 -5.01 16.44
C GLU A 257 15.72 -6.05 15.31
N ARG A 258 14.56 -6.06 14.64
CA ARG A 258 14.11 -7.07 13.68
C ARG A 258 13.31 -6.42 12.55
N SER A 259 13.93 -5.51 11.80
CA SER A 259 13.27 -4.72 10.75
C SER A 259 12.69 -5.53 9.59
N TYR A 260 13.09 -6.79 9.42
CA TYR A 260 12.74 -7.67 8.31
C TYR A 260 11.97 -8.93 8.74
N ASP A 261 11.53 -9.02 10.00
CA ASP A 261 10.80 -10.19 10.52
C ASP A 261 9.31 -9.83 10.66
N GLU A 262 8.52 -10.08 9.62
CA GLU A 262 7.09 -9.70 9.58
C GLU A 262 6.33 -10.28 10.77
N GLU A 263 6.52 -11.59 11.01
CA GLU A 263 5.80 -12.34 12.03
C GLU A 263 6.09 -11.82 13.45
N PHE A 264 7.35 -11.45 13.71
CA PHE A 264 7.77 -10.85 14.99
C PHE A 264 7.21 -9.43 15.17
N LEU A 265 7.24 -8.61 14.11
CA LEU A 265 6.69 -7.25 14.14
C LEU A 265 5.17 -7.25 14.35
N LEU A 266 4.45 -8.17 13.70
CA LEU A 266 3.03 -8.39 13.93
C LEU A 266 2.76 -8.80 15.37
N ALA A 267 3.52 -9.75 15.93
CA ALA A 267 3.37 -10.14 17.33
C ALA A 267 3.61 -8.95 18.28
N ALA A 268 4.65 -8.14 18.02
CA ALA A 268 4.94 -6.94 18.80
C ALA A 268 3.82 -5.90 18.75
N LEU A 269 3.22 -5.68 17.58
CA LEU A 269 2.13 -4.72 17.40
C LEU A 269 0.80 -5.22 17.99
N LEU A 270 0.52 -6.53 17.89
CA LEU A 270 -0.80 -7.10 18.15
C LEU A 270 -0.93 -7.83 19.49
N HIS A 271 0.15 -8.04 20.25
CA HIS A 271 0.14 -8.88 21.47
C HIS A 271 -0.94 -8.53 22.51
N ASP A 272 -1.37 -7.26 22.55
CA ASP A 272 -2.29 -6.72 23.54
C ASP A 272 -3.68 -6.33 22.99
N VAL A 273 -4.00 -6.64 21.72
CA VAL A 273 -5.29 -6.23 21.10
C VAL A 273 -6.51 -6.75 21.84
N GLY A 274 -6.41 -7.93 22.47
CA GLY A 274 -7.50 -8.50 23.24
C GLY A 274 -7.88 -7.67 24.48
N LYS A 275 -7.06 -6.70 24.92
CA LYS A 275 -7.40 -5.84 26.07
C LYS A 275 -8.60 -4.93 25.80
N ALA A 276 -8.91 -4.63 24.53
CA ALA A 276 -10.13 -3.91 24.17
C ALA A 276 -11.37 -4.83 24.15
N ILE A 277 -11.18 -6.15 24.05
CA ILE A 277 -12.24 -7.14 23.92
C ILE A 277 -12.60 -7.73 25.29
N ASP A 278 -11.61 -8.36 25.94
CA ASP A 278 -11.71 -8.90 27.28
C ASP A 278 -10.40 -8.64 28.06
N PRO A 279 -10.35 -7.61 28.91
CA PRO A 279 -9.18 -7.34 29.73
C PRO A 279 -8.80 -8.45 30.73
N ALA A 280 -9.73 -9.34 31.09
CA ALA A 280 -9.47 -10.40 32.06
C ALA A 280 -8.76 -11.61 31.45
N ASP A 281 -9.01 -11.88 30.16
CA ASP A 281 -8.37 -12.95 29.38
C ASP A 281 -7.97 -12.44 27.99
N HIS A 282 -7.15 -11.37 27.97
CA HIS A 282 -6.83 -10.64 26.76
C HIS A 282 -6.05 -11.48 25.75
N VAL A 283 -5.28 -12.47 26.22
CA VAL A 283 -4.52 -13.35 25.33
C VAL A 283 -5.49 -14.19 24.49
N LEU A 284 -6.43 -14.88 25.14
CA LEU A 284 -7.39 -15.72 24.43
C LEU A 284 -8.29 -14.88 23.52
N ALA A 285 -8.80 -13.75 24.02
CA ALA A 285 -9.66 -12.86 23.23
C ALA A 285 -8.94 -12.28 22.00
N GLY A 286 -7.66 -11.92 22.14
CA GLY A 286 -6.83 -11.43 21.04
C GLY A 286 -6.61 -12.51 19.98
N LEU A 287 -6.24 -13.73 20.39
CA LEU A 287 -6.04 -14.85 19.46
C LEU A 287 -7.31 -15.23 18.72
N GLN A 288 -8.46 -15.28 19.39
CA GLN A 288 -9.75 -15.54 18.74
C GLN A 288 -10.11 -14.47 17.70
N ALA A 289 -9.76 -13.21 17.96
CA ALA A 289 -10.01 -12.12 17.00
C ALA A 289 -9.06 -12.14 15.81
N LEU A 290 -7.86 -12.74 15.95
CA LEU A 290 -6.84 -12.85 14.91
C LEU A 290 -6.84 -14.19 14.18
N GLU A 291 -7.72 -15.13 14.57
CA GLU A 291 -7.78 -16.49 14.04
C GLU A 291 -7.86 -16.49 12.50
N GLY A 292 -6.95 -17.23 11.87
CA GLY A 292 -6.90 -17.37 10.41
C GLY A 292 -6.32 -16.17 9.66
N THR A 293 -5.85 -15.13 10.36
CA THR A 293 -5.26 -13.93 9.73
C THR A 293 -3.76 -13.78 9.98
N ILE A 294 -3.25 -14.39 11.05
CA ILE A 294 -1.82 -14.42 11.44
C ILE A 294 -1.21 -15.81 11.20
N SER A 295 0.12 -15.89 11.12
CA SER A 295 0.84 -17.16 11.03
C SER A 295 0.88 -17.92 12.36
N GLU A 296 1.25 -19.21 12.31
CA GLU A 296 1.42 -20.05 13.51
C GLU A 296 2.50 -19.50 14.46
N ARG A 297 3.58 -18.91 13.92
CA ARG A 297 4.64 -18.30 14.72
C ARG A 297 4.16 -17.01 15.39
N THR A 298 3.49 -16.11 14.68
CA THR A 298 2.89 -14.91 15.30
C THR A 298 1.87 -15.30 16.38
N GLU A 299 1.02 -16.29 16.12
CA GLU A 299 0.09 -16.83 17.11
C GLU A 299 0.83 -17.35 18.35
N THR A 300 1.90 -18.12 18.18
CA THR A 300 2.71 -18.67 19.28
C THR A 300 3.35 -17.56 20.12
N LEU A 301 3.90 -16.53 19.49
CA LEU A 301 4.49 -15.37 20.17
C LEU A 301 3.45 -14.64 21.02
N ILE A 302 2.26 -14.39 20.48
CA ILE A 302 1.15 -13.76 21.20
C ILE A 302 0.62 -14.70 22.29
N ALA A 303 0.44 -15.99 22.05
CA ALA A 303 -0.07 -16.94 23.04
C ALA A 303 0.82 -17.03 24.29
N HIS A 304 2.14 -16.92 24.10
CA HIS A 304 3.13 -17.14 25.17
C HIS A 304 3.79 -15.88 25.71
N HIS A 305 3.42 -14.67 25.28
CA HIS A 305 4.01 -13.43 25.79
C HIS A 305 3.87 -13.27 27.32
N MET A 306 2.75 -13.74 27.89
CA MET A 306 2.54 -13.76 29.36
C MET A 306 3.28 -14.90 30.07
N ASP A 307 3.50 -16.03 29.40
CA ASP A 307 4.36 -17.10 29.91
C ASP A 307 5.83 -16.62 29.96
N ALA A 308 6.27 -15.81 28.99
CA ALA A 308 7.58 -15.16 29.00
C ALA A 308 7.74 -14.18 30.18
N LEU A 309 6.71 -13.39 30.50
CA LEU A 309 6.68 -12.56 31.71
C LEU A 309 6.83 -13.40 32.99
N ALA A 310 6.05 -14.48 33.10
CA ALA A 310 6.14 -15.38 34.24
C ALA A 310 7.50 -16.08 34.33
N TYR A 311 8.13 -16.37 33.18
CA TYR A 311 9.46 -16.96 33.12
C TYR A 311 10.52 -16.01 33.69
N VAL A 312 10.53 -14.75 33.24
CA VAL A 312 11.45 -13.70 33.72
C VAL A 312 11.25 -13.43 35.21
N ASN A 313 10.00 -13.40 35.67
CA ASN A 313 9.66 -13.22 37.09
C ASN A 313 9.92 -14.46 37.96
N GLY A 314 10.30 -15.60 37.37
CA GLY A 314 10.51 -16.86 38.08
C GLY A 314 9.23 -17.48 38.65
N THR A 315 8.06 -17.05 38.19
CA THR A 315 6.74 -17.55 38.63
C THR A 315 6.17 -18.63 37.73
N LEU A 316 6.80 -18.88 36.57
CA LEU A 316 6.36 -19.91 35.63
C LEU A 316 6.59 -21.33 36.20
N GLY A 317 5.54 -22.15 36.18
CA GLY A 317 5.61 -23.52 36.69
C GLY A 317 6.67 -24.37 35.97
N ALA A 318 7.35 -25.26 36.70
CA ALA A 318 8.52 -26.00 36.22
C ALA A 318 8.32 -26.73 34.87
N ARG A 319 7.15 -27.34 34.65
CA ARG A 319 6.83 -28.03 33.38
C ARG A 319 6.72 -27.05 32.20
N LYS A 320 5.98 -25.95 32.40
CA LYS A 320 5.85 -24.90 31.38
C LYS A 320 7.19 -24.24 31.11
N ARG A 321 8.00 -24.01 32.14
CA ARG A 321 9.36 -23.47 32.01
C ARG A 321 10.23 -24.32 31.09
N VAL A 322 10.29 -25.63 31.32
CA VAL A 322 11.08 -26.54 30.46
C VAL A 322 10.56 -26.52 29.03
N ARG A 323 9.23 -26.55 28.84
CA ARG A 323 8.63 -26.49 27.51
C ARG A 323 8.96 -25.18 26.78
N LEU A 324 8.83 -24.04 27.46
CA LEU A 324 9.12 -22.73 26.90
C LEU A 324 10.59 -22.65 26.46
N GLN A 325 11.52 -23.13 27.29
CA GLN A 325 12.96 -23.18 26.97
C GLN A 325 13.32 -24.11 25.82
N GLN A 326 12.44 -25.06 25.49
CA GLN A 326 12.62 -26.00 24.38
C GLN A 326 11.91 -25.55 23.10
N SER A 327 11.14 -24.46 23.16
CA SER A 327 10.46 -23.87 22.00
C SER A 327 11.49 -23.31 21.03
N GLU A 328 11.23 -23.43 19.73
CA GLU A 328 12.07 -22.81 18.68
C GLU A 328 12.00 -21.27 18.80
N ASP A 329 10.83 -20.73 19.15
CA ASP A 329 10.60 -19.30 19.37
C ASP A 329 11.06 -18.77 20.74
N PHE A 330 11.82 -19.53 21.53
CA PHE A 330 12.19 -19.12 22.89
C PHE A 330 12.96 -17.78 22.90
N GLU A 331 13.91 -17.61 21.98
CA GLU A 331 14.71 -16.39 21.90
C GLU A 331 13.84 -15.18 21.53
N ASP A 332 12.93 -15.35 20.57
CA ASP A 332 12.02 -14.30 20.14
C ASP A 332 11.01 -13.95 21.23
N LEU A 333 10.48 -14.92 21.96
CA LEU A 333 9.62 -14.67 23.12
C LEU A 333 10.33 -13.86 24.21
N MET A 334 11.63 -14.14 24.45
CA MET A 334 12.41 -13.37 25.42
C MET A 334 12.69 -11.95 24.91
N LEU A 335 12.98 -11.79 23.61
CA LEU A 335 13.17 -10.49 22.99
C LEU A 335 11.88 -9.66 23.05
N LEU A 336 10.74 -10.22 22.62
CA LEU A 336 9.43 -9.57 22.69
C LEU A 336 9.11 -9.11 24.11
N ARG A 337 9.40 -9.94 25.12
CA ARG A 337 9.23 -9.60 26.54
C ARG A 337 10.15 -8.47 27.01
N GLU A 338 11.39 -8.44 26.52
CA GLU A 338 12.31 -7.33 26.77
C GLU A 338 11.76 -6.03 26.17
N LEU A 339 11.31 -6.05 24.92
CA LEU A 339 10.78 -4.90 24.20
C LEU A 339 9.46 -4.40 24.81
N ASP A 340 8.54 -5.28 25.20
CA ASP A 340 7.32 -4.94 25.97
C ASP A 340 7.67 -4.22 27.28
N SER A 341 8.75 -4.62 27.95
CA SER A 341 9.19 -3.93 29.16
C SER A 341 9.80 -2.55 28.86
N LYS A 342 10.53 -2.43 27.75
CA LYS A 342 11.14 -1.18 27.30
C LYS A 342 10.10 -0.19 26.77
N GLY A 343 9.03 -0.64 26.12
CA GLY A 343 7.94 0.15 25.52
C GLY A 343 7.00 0.84 26.51
N ARG A 344 7.48 1.11 27.72
CA ARG A 344 6.74 1.73 28.83
C ARG A 344 7.30 3.11 29.13
N GLN A 345 7.60 3.90 28.09
CA GLN A 345 8.24 5.21 28.20
C GLN A 345 7.22 6.34 27.97
N PRO A 346 6.99 7.22 28.95
CA PRO A 346 6.22 8.42 28.72
C PRO A 346 6.90 9.36 27.71
N GLY A 347 6.15 9.84 26.71
CA GLY A 347 6.64 10.80 25.73
C GLY A 347 7.60 10.23 24.67
N ALA A 348 7.64 8.90 24.51
CA ALA A 348 8.26 8.26 23.36
C ALA A 348 7.60 8.75 22.05
N VAL A 349 8.43 8.92 21.02
CA VAL A 349 7.93 9.16 19.66
C VAL A 349 7.59 7.82 19.05
N VAL A 350 6.37 7.68 18.55
CA VAL A 350 5.88 6.48 17.87
C VAL A 350 5.28 6.89 16.53
N CYS A 351 5.25 5.94 15.59
CA CYS A 351 4.51 6.08 14.33
C CYS A 351 2.99 6.05 14.55
N GLU A 352 2.26 6.45 13.50
CA GLU A 352 0.80 6.27 13.45
C GLU A 352 0.42 4.82 13.13
N VAL A 353 -0.79 4.40 13.48
CA VAL A 353 -1.30 3.03 13.20
C VAL A 353 -1.21 2.70 11.71
N SER A 354 -1.57 3.63 10.84
CA SER A 354 -1.49 3.45 9.39
C SER A 354 -0.05 3.25 8.92
N GLU A 355 0.92 3.95 9.51
CA GLU A 355 2.34 3.81 9.16
C GLU A 355 2.91 2.46 9.61
N ALA A 356 2.52 1.99 10.80
CA ALA A 356 2.94 0.68 11.31
C ALA A 356 2.39 -0.46 10.43
N LEU A 357 1.11 -0.41 10.09
CA LEU A 357 0.47 -1.43 9.25
C LEU A 357 1.00 -1.41 7.82
N GLU A 358 1.19 -0.24 7.22
CA GLU A 358 1.78 -0.10 5.89
C GLU A 358 3.22 -0.63 5.85
N TYR A 359 4.01 -0.40 6.90
CA TYR A 359 5.37 -0.94 7.00
C TYR A 359 5.38 -2.48 6.98
N ILE A 360 4.49 -3.12 7.75
CA ILE A 360 4.39 -4.58 7.78
C ILE A 360 3.81 -5.11 6.46
N ARG A 361 2.80 -4.44 5.90
CA ARG A 361 2.18 -4.81 4.61
C ARG A 361 3.22 -4.86 3.48
N GLN A 362 4.12 -3.88 3.43
CA GLN A 362 5.19 -3.87 2.43
C GLN A 362 6.13 -5.08 2.56
N MET A 363 6.34 -5.61 3.77
CA MET A 363 7.14 -6.82 3.97
C MET A 363 6.37 -8.10 3.63
N ALA A 364 5.09 -8.16 3.98
CA ALA A 364 4.21 -9.27 3.61
C ALA A 364 4.16 -9.46 2.09
N ASP A 365 3.98 -8.35 1.37
CA ASP A 365 4.01 -8.33 -0.09
C ASP A 365 5.41 -8.65 -0.65
N GLU A 366 6.49 -8.57 0.14
CA GLU A 366 7.85 -8.99 -0.25
C GLU A 366 8.12 -10.48 0.00
N ASP A 367 7.59 -11.06 1.08
CA ASP A 367 7.75 -12.47 1.46
C ASP A 367 6.86 -13.41 0.61
N ASP A 368 5.64 -12.98 0.25
CA ASP A 368 4.77 -13.69 -0.71
C ASP A 368 5.37 -13.79 -2.13
N LEU A 369 6.46 -13.06 -2.41
CA LEU A 369 7.20 -13.10 -3.69
C LEU A 369 8.41 -14.04 -3.68
N ASP A 370 8.77 -14.61 -2.52
CA ASP A 370 9.94 -15.50 -2.37
C ASP A 370 9.54 -16.99 -2.11
N GLU A 371 8.25 -17.30 -1.91
CA GLU A 371 7.65 -18.66 -1.95
C GLU A 371 7.08 -19.02 -3.34
#